data_AF-A0A9P1F670-F1
#
_entry.id   AF-A0A9P1F670-F1
#
_cell.length_a   1.000
_cell.length_b   1.000
_cell.length_c   1.000
_cell.angle_alpha   90.00
_cell.angle_beta   90.00
_cell.angle_gamma   90.00
#
_symmetry.space_group_name_H-M   'P 1'
#
loop_
_entity.id
_entity.type
_entity.pdbx_description
1 polymer ?
#
loop_
_entity_poly.entity_id
_entity_poly.type
_entity_poly.pdbx_seq_one_letter_code
_entity_poly.pdbx_strand_id
1 'polypeptide(L)'
;MSIQLGFDHLIIDNALVFVKDVKEKNIILLRTDNCCFELELSKIAETLYYRTHHFLCFLGTPDASTHRYFHHVVDLRRGNFDRLEYIMVNATTPYHERMNGLLLELLATSLYNESLAEHYLEMIENETIIEGIFADQYVD
;
A
#
# COMPACT_ATOMS: atom_id res chain seq x y z
N MET A 1 -6.45 11.85 24.82
CA MET A 1 -5.00 11.79 24.55
C MET A 1 -4.86 11.32 23.13
N SER A 2 -4.42 12.22 22.26
CA SER A 2 -4.59 12.18 20.80
C SER A 2 -3.45 11.46 20.09
N ILE A 3 -3.78 10.49 19.24
CA ILE A 3 -2.93 10.07 18.13
C ILE A 3 -3.71 10.39 16.86
N GLN A 4 -3.47 11.59 16.35
CA GLN A 4 -3.97 12.04 15.07
C GLN A 4 -2.88 11.69 14.05
N LEU A 5 -2.91 10.48 13.50
CA LEU A 5 -2.04 10.10 12.37
C LEU A 5 -2.76 10.48 11.07
N GLY A 6 -2.85 11.79 10.82
CA GLY A 6 -3.31 12.33 9.54
C GLY A 6 -2.25 12.12 8.46
N PHE A 7 -2.31 10.97 7.77
CA PHE A 7 -1.76 10.73 6.42
C PHE A 7 -2.91 10.74 5.39
N ASP A 8 -3.87 11.66 5.61
CA ASP A 8 -5.13 11.84 4.87
C ASP A 8 -4.86 12.14 3.37
N HIS A 9 -5.30 11.40 2.36
CA HIS A 9 -6.21 10.27 2.25
C HIS A 9 -5.80 9.43 1.02
N LEU A 10 -4.72 8.65 1.07
CA LEU A 10 -4.54 7.61 0.06
C LEU A 10 -5.56 6.50 0.34
N ILE A 11 -6.69 6.59 -0.35
CA ILE A 11 -7.70 5.52 -0.42
C ILE A 11 -7.17 4.52 -1.45
N ILE A 12 -6.70 3.36 -0.97
CA ILE A 12 -6.02 2.36 -1.80
C ILE A 12 -6.87 1.97 -3.00
N ASP A 13 -8.19 1.80 -2.81
CA ASP A 13 -9.12 1.46 -3.88
C ASP A 13 -9.20 2.55 -4.96
N ASN A 14 -9.26 3.83 -4.57
CA ASN A 14 -9.30 4.94 -5.51
C ASN A 14 -7.99 5.05 -6.30
N ALA A 15 -6.86 4.85 -5.63
CA ALA A 15 -5.55 4.84 -6.29
C ALA A 15 -5.40 3.65 -7.24
N LEU A 16 -5.92 2.49 -6.86
CA LEU A 16 -5.90 1.29 -7.68
C LEU A 16 -6.76 1.46 -8.95
N VAL A 17 -7.95 2.04 -8.82
CA VAL A 17 -8.83 2.38 -9.95
C VAL A 17 -8.13 3.37 -10.88
N PHE A 18 -7.58 4.46 -10.34
CA PHE A 18 -6.86 5.47 -11.12
C PHE A 18 -5.69 4.87 -11.92
N VAL A 19 -4.82 4.09 -11.27
CA VAL A 19 -3.66 3.47 -11.94
C VAL A 19 -4.10 2.47 -13.01
N LYS A 20 -5.17 1.68 -12.76
CA LYS A 20 -5.73 0.77 -13.75
C LYS A 20 -6.30 1.51 -14.96
N ASP A 21 -7.09 2.56 -14.72
CA ASP A 21 -7.71 3.35 -15.79
C ASP A 21 -6.67 4.03 -16.69
N VAL A 22 -5.55 4.48 -16.12
CA VAL A 22 -4.45 5.00 -16.92
C VAL A 22 -3.74 3.88 -17.69
N LYS A 23 -3.46 2.74 -17.05
CA LYS A 23 -2.82 1.58 -17.68
C LYS A 23 -3.63 1.07 -18.88
N GLU A 24 -4.95 1.01 -18.75
CA GLU A 24 -5.88 0.53 -19.78
C GLU A 24 -6.20 1.57 -20.87
N LYS A 25 -5.61 2.78 -20.75
CA LYS A 25 -5.90 3.93 -21.63
C LYS A 25 -7.37 4.35 -21.62
N ASN A 26 -8.07 4.07 -20.51
CA ASN A 26 -9.44 4.55 -20.26
C ASN A 26 -9.44 6.06 -19.98
N ILE A 27 -8.31 6.62 -19.54
CA ILE A 27 -8.07 8.06 -19.40
C ILE A 27 -7.06 8.50 -20.46
N ILE A 28 -7.43 9.48 -21.28
CA ILE A 28 -6.50 10.14 -22.22
C ILE A 28 -5.79 11.27 -21.46
N LEU A 29 -4.53 11.05 -21.10
CA LEU A 29 -3.70 12.09 -20.50
C LEU A 29 -3.25 13.08 -21.58
N LEU A 30 -3.54 14.37 -21.41
CA LEU A 30 -3.05 15.40 -22.32
C LEU A 30 -1.56 15.64 -22.07
N ARG A 31 -0.86 16.18 -23.07
CA ARG A 31 0.61 16.39 -23.00
C ARG A 31 1.04 17.30 -21.84
N THR A 32 0.17 18.20 -21.39
CA THR A 32 0.37 19.03 -20.19
C THR A 32 0.22 18.23 -18.90
N ASP A 33 -0.67 17.25 -18.90
CA ASP A 33 -0.97 16.39 -17.76
C ASP A 33 0.14 15.36 -17.57
N ASN A 34 0.83 14.93 -18.64
CA ASN A 34 1.96 14.00 -18.56
C ASN A 34 3.08 14.49 -17.62
N CYS A 35 3.36 15.79 -17.58
CA CYS A 35 4.36 16.35 -16.65
C CYS A 35 3.90 16.32 -15.19
N CYS A 36 2.58 16.43 -14.94
CA CYS A 36 1.99 16.36 -13.61
C CYS A 36 1.69 14.92 -13.19
N PHE A 37 1.51 14.03 -14.15
CA PHE A 37 1.16 12.64 -13.97
C PHE A 37 2.29 11.85 -13.31
N GLU A 38 3.53 12.07 -13.76
CA GLU A 38 4.73 11.49 -13.14
C GLU A 38 4.86 11.93 -11.67
N LEU A 39 4.47 13.18 -11.35
CA LEU A 39 4.43 13.69 -9.98
C LEU A 39 3.33 13.02 -9.14
N GLU A 40 2.16 12.77 -9.71
CA GLU A 40 1.06 12.07 -9.02
C GLU A 40 1.41 10.60 -8.74
N LEU A 41 1.99 9.89 -9.70
CA LEU A 41 2.48 8.52 -9.48
C LEU A 41 3.57 8.47 -8.41
N SER A 42 4.49 9.44 -8.43
CA SER A 42 5.53 9.57 -7.41
C SER A 42 4.94 9.76 -6.03
N LYS A 43 3.93 10.62 -5.87
CA LYS A 43 3.25 10.83 -4.58
C LYS A 43 2.56 9.57 -4.06
N ILE A 44 1.89 8.81 -4.95
CA ILE A 44 1.27 7.54 -4.57
C ILE A 44 2.35 6.56 -4.09
N ALA A 45 3.45 6.43 -4.86
CA ALA A 45 4.55 5.53 -4.54
C ALA A 45 5.24 5.92 -3.22
N GLU A 46 5.54 7.20 -3.01
CA GLU A 46 6.13 7.73 -1.77
C GLU A 46 5.24 7.47 -0.55
N THR A 47 3.94 7.74 -0.68
CA THR A 47 2.98 7.50 0.41
C THR A 47 2.93 6.01 0.76
N LEU A 48 2.87 5.15 -0.25
CA LEU A 48 2.81 3.71 -0.06
C LEU A 48 4.14 3.15 0.49
N TYR A 49 5.26 3.72 0.05
CA TYR A 49 6.60 3.39 0.54
C TYR A 49 6.71 3.72 2.03
N TYR A 50 6.28 4.92 2.43
CA TYR A 50 6.29 5.32 3.83
C TYR A 50 5.42 4.39 4.70
N ARG A 51 4.21 4.05 4.25
CA ARG A 51 3.33 3.10 4.97
C ARG A 51 3.97 1.72 5.13
N THR A 52 4.51 1.19 4.02
CA THR A 52 5.21 -0.09 3.97
C THR A 52 6.40 -0.11 4.92
N HIS A 53 7.27 0.91 4.82
CA HIS A 53 8.48 1.03 5.62
C HIS A 53 8.16 1.21 7.10
N HIS A 54 7.20 2.08 7.43
CA HIS A 54 6.74 2.28 8.80
C HIS A 54 6.27 0.96 9.42
N PHE A 55 5.43 0.20 8.72
CA PHE A 55 4.98 -1.10 9.22
C PHE A 55 6.14 -2.08 9.46
N LEU A 56 7.08 -2.18 8.52
CA LEU A 56 8.20 -3.13 8.61
C LEU A 56 9.22 -2.74 9.69
N CYS A 57 9.49 -1.44 9.88
CA CYS A 57 10.41 -0.95 10.91
C CYS A 57 9.82 -1.05 12.32
N PHE A 58 8.52 -0.82 12.46
CA PHE A 58 7.85 -0.84 13.76
C PHE A 58 7.17 -2.17 14.08
N LEU A 59 7.36 -3.22 13.25
CA LEU A 59 6.80 -4.59 13.36
C LEU A 59 5.54 -4.61 14.24
N GLY A 60 4.38 -4.43 13.59
CA GLY A 60 3.06 -4.29 14.22
C GLY A 60 2.95 -5.03 15.55
N THR A 61 2.51 -4.30 16.58
CA THR A 61 2.36 -4.67 18.00
C THR A 61 2.59 -6.15 18.34
N PRO A 62 3.38 -6.50 19.38
CA PRO A 62 3.80 -7.87 19.72
C PRO A 62 2.73 -8.97 19.55
N ASP A 63 1.47 -8.66 19.84
CA ASP A 63 0.33 -9.58 19.70
C ASP A 63 0.04 -10.02 18.26
N ALA A 64 0.18 -9.14 17.27
CA ALA A 64 -0.08 -9.45 15.86
C ALA A 64 0.95 -10.43 15.28
N SER A 65 2.17 -10.44 15.82
CA SER A 65 3.30 -11.22 15.29
C SER A 65 3.14 -12.74 15.40
N THR A 66 2.24 -13.19 16.27
CA THR A 66 1.93 -14.62 16.47
C THR A 66 0.81 -15.13 15.57
N HIS A 67 0.11 -14.22 14.89
CA HIS A 67 -1.03 -14.55 14.05
C HIS A 67 -0.58 -15.20 12.73
N ARG A 68 -1.27 -16.27 12.30
CA ARG A 68 -0.95 -17.02 11.07
C ARG A 68 -0.85 -16.16 9.80
N TYR A 69 -1.63 -15.07 9.74
CA TYR A 69 -1.66 -14.15 8.60
C TYR A 69 -0.59 -13.05 8.64
N PHE A 70 0.08 -12.86 9.78
CA PHE A 70 1.06 -11.79 9.94
C PHE A 70 2.24 -11.93 8.97
N HIS A 71 2.72 -13.16 8.75
CA HIS A 71 3.78 -13.42 7.79
C HIS A 71 3.37 -13.06 6.36
N HIS A 72 2.10 -13.26 5.97
CA HIS A 72 1.61 -12.84 4.66
C HIS A 72 1.62 -11.32 4.51
N VAL A 73 1.22 -10.57 5.54
CA VAL A 73 1.31 -9.10 5.55
C VAL A 73 2.76 -8.65 5.37
N VAL A 74 3.69 -9.26 6.10
CA VAL A 74 5.13 -8.94 6.02
C VAL A 74 5.68 -9.25 4.62
N ASP A 75 5.34 -10.39 4.05
CA ASP A 75 5.83 -10.80 2.72
C ASP A 75 5.30 -9.88 1.62
N LEU A 76 4.01 -9.52 1.66
CA LEU A 76 3.40 -8.58 0.72
C LEU A 76 4.08 -7.21 0.79
N ARG A 77 4.25 -6.67 2.00
CA ARG A 77 4.87 -5.35 2.22
C ARG A 77 6.36 -5.35 1.91
N ARG A 78 7.11 -6.43 2.18
CA ARG A 78 8.49 -6.58 1.72
C ARG A 78 8.58 -6.60 0.20
N GLY A 79 7.68 -7.33 -0.46
CA GLY A 79 7.60 -7.32 -1.91
C GLY A 79 7.29 -5.94 -2.49
N ASN A 80 6.53 -5.11 -1.77
CA ASN A 80 6.25 -3.74 -2.19
C ASN A 80 7.50 -2.84 -2.09
N PHE A 81 8.39 -3.09 -1.14
CA PHE A 81 9.54 -2.23 -0.86
C PHE A 81 10.43 -2.03 -2.10
N ASP A 82 10.91 -3.12 -2.71
CA ASP A 82 11.78 -3.07 -3.90
C ASP A 82 11.09 -2.40 -5.10
N ARG A 83 9.79 -2.65 -5.26
CA ARG A 83 9.00 -2.06 -6.35
C ARG A 83 8.84 -0.56 -6.18
N LEU A 84 8.56 -0.12 -4.97
CA LEU A 84 8.33 1.29 -4.65
C LEU A 84 9.63 2.09 -4.71
N GLU A 85 10.74 1.53 -4.23
CA GLU A 85 12.07 2.12 -4.39
C GLU A 85 12.41 2.29 -5.88
N TYR A 86 12.19 1.25 -6.70
CA TYR A 86 12.39 1.34 -8.15
C TYR A 86 11.53 2.44 -8.77
N ILE A 87 10.25 2.55 -8.39
CA ILE A 87 9.36 3.59 -8.90
C ILE A 87 9.87 4.98 -8.52
N MET A 88 10.21 5.21 -7.24
CA MET A 88 10.69 6.51 -6.75
C MET A 88 11.97 6.96 -7.47
N VAL A 89 12.90 6.04 -7.75
CA VAL A 89 14.13 6.36 -8.48
C VAL A 89 13.88 6.70 -9.94
N ASN A 90 12.90 6.04 -10.57
CA ASN A 90 12.69 6.13 -12.02
C ASN A 90 11.53 7.07 -12.43
N ALA A 91 10.65 7.47 -11.51
CA ALA A 91 9.49 8.32 -11.82
C ALA A 91 9.85 9.76 -12.19
N THR A 92 11.09 10.20 -11.93
CA THR A 92 11.61 11.52 -12.36
C THR A 92 12.37 11.45 -13.68
N THR A 93 12.48 10.26 -14.29
CA THR A 93 13.18 10.10 -15.58
C THR A 93 12.32 10.64 -16.72
N PRO A 94 12.91 11.24 -17.77
CA PRO A 94 12.15 11.76 -18.90
C PRO A 94 11.26 10.69 -19.54
N TYR A 95 10.03 11.08 -19.89
CA TYR A 95 9.00 10.20 -20.46
C TYR A 95 9.55 9.22 -21.51
N HIS A 96 9.41 7.93 -21.20
CA HIS A 96 9.62 6.84 -22.14
C HIS A 96 8.46 5.85 -22.00
N GLU A 97 7.68 5.64 -23.08
CA GLU A 97 6.42 4.86 -23.03
C GLU A 97 6.60 3.51 -22.34
N ARG A 98 7.66 2.77 -22.70
CA ARG A 98 7.98 1.47 -22.07
C ARG A 98 8.28 1.57 -20.58
N MET A 99 8.99 2.62 -20.14
CA MET A 99 9.31 2.82 -18.72
C MET A 99 8.04 3.16 -17.96
N ASN A 100 7.23 4.09 -18.46
CA ASN A 100 6.00 4.48 -17.81
C ASN A 100 4.98 3.33 -17.72
N GLY A 101 4.89 2.48 -18.75
CA GLY A 101 4.11 1.24 -18.68
C GLY A 101 4.56 0.30 -17.56
N LEU A 102 5.89 0.13 -17.39
CA LEU A 102 6.45 -0.68 -16.29
C LEU A 102 6.17 -0.05 -14.92
N LEU A 103 6.38 1.27 -14.77
CA LEU A 103 6.12 1.97 -13.51
C LEU A 103 4.67 1.85 -13.07
N LEU A 104 3.73 1.94 -14.02
CA LEU A 104 2.31 1.73 -13.78
C LEU A 104 1.98 0.30 -13.35
N GLU A 105 2.61 -0.69 -14.00
CA GLU A 105 2.42 -2.10 -13.65
C GLU A 105 2.95 -2.41 -12.23
N LEU A 106 4.13 -1.90 -11.90
CA LEU A 106 4.71 -2.04 -10.58
C LEU A 106 3.84 -1.35 -9.53
N LEU A 107 3.37 -0.13 -9.79
CA LEU A 107 2.53 0.61 -8.85
C LEU A 107 1.17 -0.07 -8.63
N ALA A 108 0.54 -0.56 -9.70
CA ALA A 108 -0.70 -1.32 -9.62
C ALA A 108 -0.53 -2.59 -8.78
N THR A 109 0.59 -3.30 -8.96
CA THR A 109 0.92 -4.49 -8.17
C THR A 109 1.12 -4.13 -6.70
N SER A 110 1.83 -3.04 -6.41
CA SER A 110 2.05 -2.59 -5.03
C SER A 110 0.75 -2.20 -4.33
N LEU A 111 -0.15 -1.51 -5.03
CA LEU A 111 -1.48 -1.15 -4.52
C LEU A 111 -2.35 -2.39 -4.26
N TYR A 112 -2.31 -3.38 -5.15
CA TYR A 112 -3.03 -4.65 -4.94
C TYR A 112 -2.52 -5.40 -3.71
N ASN A 113 -1.19 -5.50 -3.56
CA ASN A 113 -0.58 -6.13 -2.39
C ASN A 113 -0.93 -5.39 -1.10
N GLU A 114 -1.00 -4.06 -1.13
CA GLU A 114 -1.38 -3.28 0.05
C GLU A 114 -2.85 -3.52 0.43
N SER A 115 -3.76 -3.55 -0.54
CA SER A 115 -5.17 -3.90 -0.29
C SER A 115 -5.30 -5.29 0.35
N LEU A 116 -4.54 -6.27 -0.14
CA LEU A 116 -4.52 -7.61 0.44
C LEU A 116 -3.90 -7.63 1.85
N ALA A 117 -2.87 -6.83 2.09
CA ALA A 117 -2.25 -6.67 3.40
C ALA A 117 -3.21 -6.03 4.41
N GLU A 118 -3.95 -4.99 4.02
CA GLU A 118 -5.02 -4.37 4.83
C GLU A 118 -6.10 -5.40 5.17
N HIS A 119 -6.54 -6.21 4.20
CA HIS A 119 -7.51 -7.28 4.45
C HIS A 119 -7.01 -8.30 5.48
N TYR A 120 -5.76 -8.76 5.39
CA TYR A 120 -5.20 -9.67 6.39
C TYR A 120 -5.08 -9.02 7.77
N LEU A 121 -4.77 -7.72 7.86
CA LEU A 121 -4.75 -6.99 9.13
C LEU A 121 -6.14 -6.91 9.76
N GLU A 122 -7.19 -6.67 8.97
CA GLU A 122 -8.57 -6.72 9.45
C GLU A 122 -8.96 -8.11 9.96
N MET A 123 -8.52 -9.18 9.28
CA MET A 123 -8.74 -10.55 9.77
C MET A 123 -8.04 -10.80 11.12
N ILE A 124 -6.79 -10.33 11.26
CA ILE A 124 -6.04 -10.43 12.53
C ILE A 124 -6.77 -9.70 13.65
N GLU A 125 -7.22 -8.46 13.40
CA GLU A 125 -7.93 -7.64 14.39
C GLU A 125 -9.24 -8.31 14.82
N ASN A 126 -10.02 -8.81 13.87
CA ASN A 126 -11.28 -9.51 14.15
C ASN A 126 -11.07 -10.81 14.95
N GLU A 127 -10.08 -11.63 14.59
CA GLU A 127 -9.76 -12.87 15.32
C GLU A 127 -9.27 -12.55 16.76
N THR A 128 -8.44 -11.51 16.93
CA THR A 128 -7.93 -11.09 18.24
C THR A 128 -9.04 -10.56 19.17
N ILE A 129 -9.99 -9.78 18.63
CA ILE A 129 -11.15 -9.29 19.40
C ILE A 129 -12.01 -10.45 19.89
N ILE A 130 -12.24 -11.45 19.03
CA ILE A 130 -13.02 -12.64 19.39
C ILE A 130 -12.33 -13.42 20.52
N GLU A 131 -11.02 -13.65 20.43
CA GLU A 131 -10.25 -14.34 21.47
C GLU A 131 -10.28 -13.58 22.81
N GLY A 132 -10.18 -12.25 22.79
CA GLY A 132 -10.29 -11.41 23.99
C GLY A 132 -11.67 -11.48 24.66
N ILE A 133 -12.76 -11.47 23.87
CA ILE A 133 -14.13 -11.61 24.38
C ILE A 133 -14.33 -12.98 25.05
N PHE A 134 -13.78 -14.05 24.48
CA PHE A 134 -13.89 -15.38 25.07
C PHE A 134 -12.98 -15.56 26.29
N ALA A 135 -11.78 -14.97 26.32
CA ALA A 135 -10.90 -15.03 27.48
C ALA A 135 -11.57 -14.43 28.75
N ASP A 136 -12.29 -13.32 28.60
CA ASP A 136 -13.02 -12.66 29.69
C ASP A 136 -14.25 -13.45 30.18
N GLN A 137 -14.75 -14.43 29.43
CA GLN A 137 -15.87 -15.30 29.83
C GLN A 137 -15.46 -16.52 30.66
N TYR A 138 -14.15 -16.79 30.80
CA TYR A 138 -13.62 -17.92 31.58
C TYR A 138 -12.81 -17.49 32.81
N VAL A 139 -12.82 -16.19 33.16
CA VAL A 139 -12.28 -15.69 34.42
C VAL A 139 -13.41 -15.61 35.45
N ASP A 140 -13.74 -16.77 36.03
CA ASP A 140 -14.51 -16.91 37.28
C ASP A 140 -13.68 -17.69 38.32
#